data_AF-A0A918VGD6-F1
#
_entry.id   AF-A0A918VGD6-F1
#
_cell.length_a   1.000
_cell.length_b   1.000
_cell.length_c   1.000
_cell.angle_alpha   90.00
_cell.angle_beta   90.00
_cell.angle_gamma   90.00
#
_symmetry.space_group_name_H-M   'P 1'
#
loop_
_entity.id
_entity.type
_entity.pdbx_description
1 polymer ?
#
loop_
_entity_poly.entity_id
_entity_poly.type
_entity_poly.pdbx_seq_one_letter_code
_entity_poly.pdbx_strand_id
1 'polypeptide(L)'
;MLTLTIDSATEACSVALHDGGVLVAGDWRMLGRGHAEQLVPMIAALPGQGRAPRIAVALGPGSFTGLRVGLAAARALALAWRAELVGYPTLALLAAMARAERGDQPVTVATTGGHGEWFVQDFGADGAELGPLQSLPPAAAAARPGADLVAGSQAEALVAARGTGTALPLWPDARQVALLPAAAFSPDVTLRYGRAPDARLPGGIAP
;
A
#
# COMPACT_ATOMS: atom_id res chain seq x y z
N MET A 1 -5.01 19.14 -10.53
CA MET A 1 -3.70 19.45 -9.93
C MET A 1 -2.81 18.24 -10.12
N LEU A 2 -1.63 18.47 -10.68
CA LEU A 2 -0.66 17.43 -10.98
C LEU A 2 -0.10 16.82 -9.68
N THR A 3 -0.09 15.49 -9.57
CA THR A 3 0.34 14.74 -8.39
C THR A 3 1.23 13.59 -8.82
N LEU A 4 2.44 13.49 -8.25
CA LEU A 4 3.30 12.31 -8.36
C LEU A 4 2.93 11.31 -7.26
N THR A 5 2.62 10.08 -7.63
CA THR A 5 2.29 9.00 -6.70
C THR A 5 3.42 7.98 -6.69
N ILE A 6 3.83 7.53 -5.50
CA ILE A 6 4.93 6.58 -5.28
C ILE A 6 4.45 5.44 -4.39
N ASP A 7 4.54 4.20 -4.88
CA ASP A 7 4.37 2.99 -4.09
C ASP A 7 5.59 2.07 -4.21
N SER A 8 6.16 1.73 -3.06
CA SER A 8 7.23 0.73 -2.95
C SER A 8 7.03 -0.10 -1.68
N ALA A 9 5.78 -0.22 -1.24
CA ALA A 9 5.44 -0.88 0.02
C ALA A 9 5.64 -2.39 -0.04
N THR A 10 5.62 -3.01 -1.22
CA THR A 10 5.63 -4.47 -1.37
C THR A 10 6.77 -4.93 -2.29
N GLU A 11 6.67 -6.13 -2.84
CA GLU A 11 7.52 -6.62 -3.93
C GLU A 11 7.26 -5.92 -5.27
N ALA A 12 6.11 -5.23 -5.38
CA ALA A 12 5.80 -4.34 -6.47
C ALA A 12 6.31 -2.92 -6.19
N CYS A 13 6.87 -2.30 -7.22
CA CYS A 13 7.24 -0.89 -7.24
C CYS A 13 6.43 -0.20 -8.32
N SER A 14 5.84 0.95 -8.02
CA SER A 14 5.08 1.72 -8.99
C SER A 14 5.13 3.21 -8.75
N VAL A 15 5.03 3.94 -9.85
CA VAL A 15 4.98 5.40 -9.86
C VAL A 15 3.94 5.85 -10.86
N ALA A 16 3.28 6.96 -10.58
CA ALA A 16 2.28 7.51 -11.49
C ALA A 16 2.22 9.03 -11.39
N LEU A 17 1.84 9.66 -12.49
CA LEU A 17 1.54 11.08 -12.57
C LEU A 17 0.05 11.22 -12.86
N HIS A 18 -0.67 11.91 -11.98
CA HIS A 18 -2.09 12.20 -12.14
C HIS A 18 -2.32 13.69 -12.28
N ASP A 19 -3.20 14.13 -13.17
CA ASP A 19 -3.72 15.50 -13.16
C ASP A 19 -5.22 15.50 -12.87
N GLY A 20 -5.60 15.99 -11.69
CA GLY A 20 -7.01 16.10 -11.30
C GLY A 20 -7.72 14.74 -11.26
N GLY A 21 -7.00 13.68 -10.88
CA GLY A 21 -7.51 12.30 -10.82
C GLY A 21 -7.33 11.51 -12.12
N VAL A 22 -7.00 12.16 -13.23
CA VAL A 22 -6.73 11.49 -14.51
C VAL A 22 -5.29 11.01 -14.56
N LEU A 23 -5.08 9.73 -14.85
CA LEU A 23 -3.74 9.18 -15.05
C LEU A 23 -3.10 9.76 -16.34
N VAL A 24 -1.99 10.47 -16.19
CA VAL A 24 -1.20 11.03 -17.30
C VAL A 24 -0.19 10.00 -17.81
N ALA A 25 0.55 9.39 -16.89
CA ALA A 25 1.53 8.35 -17.17
C ALA A 25 1.82 7.57 -15.89
N GLY A 26 2.32 6.35 -16.00
CA GLY A 26 2.75 5.59 -14.85
C GLY A 26 3.44 4.29 -15.25
N ASP A 27 4.18 3.74 -14.31
CA ASP A 27 4.90 2.48 -14.46
C ASP A 27 4.66 1.63 -13.21
N TRP A 28 4.55 0.33 -13.42
CA TRP A 28 4.35 -0.67 -12.38
C TRP A 28 5.20 -1.88 -12.71
N ARG A 29 5.99 -2.36 -11.74
CA ARG A 29 6.89 -3.49 -11.93
C ARG A 29 6.89 -4.40 -10.72
N MET A 30 6.82 -5.71 -10.98
CA MET A 30 7.11 -6.74 -9.99
C MET A 30 8.63 -6.91 -9.89
N LEU A 31 9.25 -6.31 -8.88
CA LEU A 31 10.72 -6.29 -8.74
C LEU A 31 11.24 -7.40 -7.82
N GLY A 32 10.51 -7.71 -6.75
CA GLY A 32 10.96 -8.55 -5.63
C GLY A 32 12.06 -7.90 -4.77
N ARG A 33 13.12 -7.36 -5.41
CA ARG A 33 14.23 -6.63 -4.78
C ARG A 33 14.73 -5.48 -5.68
N GLY A 34 15.53 -4.58 -5.11
CA GLY A 34 16.15 -3.49 -5.88
C GLY A 34 15.29 -2.23 -6.04
N HIS A 35 14.38 -1.99 -5.09
CA HIS A 35 13.48 -0.83 -5.12
C HIS A 35 14.24 0.51 -5.13
N ALA A 36 15.36 0.60 -4.40
CA ALA A 36 16.14 1.83 -4.30
C ALA A 36 16.78 2.22 -5.64
N GLU A 37 17.25 1.23 -6.39
CA GLU A 37 17.90 1.40 -7.68
C GLU A 37 16.90 1.70 -8.80
N GLN A 38 15.66 1.20 -8.70
CA GLN A 38 14.65 1.34 -9.75
C GLN A 38 13.74 2.57 -9.57
N LEU A 39 13.46 2.98 -8.33
CA LEU A 39 12.44 3.99 -8.08
C LEU A 39 12.75 5.34 -8.76
N VAL A 40 13.96 5.87 -8.58
CA VAL A 40 14.33 7.17 -9.18
C VAL A 40 14.33 7.12 -10.71
N PRO A 41 14.92 6.11 -11.37
CA PRO A 41 14.78 5.94 -12.82
C PRO A 41 13.33 5.85 -13.31
N MET A 42 12.44 5.15 -12.58
CA MET A 42 11.02 5.07 -12.93
C MET A 42 10.35 6.45 -12.88
N ILE A 43 10.64 7.27 -11.85
CA ILE A 43 10.13 8.64 -11.76
C ILE A 43 10.68 9.51 -12.91
N ALA A 44 11.98 9.42 -13.19
CA ALA A 44 12.63 10.21 -14.23
C ALA A 44 12.10 9.91 -15.64
N ALA A 45 11.60 8.69 -15.87
CA ALA A 45 10.98 8.28 -17.13
C ALA A 45 9.56 8.87 -17.34
N LEU A 46 8.92 9.40 -16.30
CA LEU A 46 7.63 10.07 -16.43
C LEU A 46 7.76 11.40 -17.18
N PRO A 47 6.70 11.89 -17.83
CA PRO A 47 6.68 13.24 -18.41
C PRO A 47 7.11 14.30 -17.39
N GLY A 48 7.94 15.24 -17.83
CA GLY A 48 8.49 16.27 -16.94
C GLY A 48 9.35 15.71 -15.80
N GLN A 49 9.88 14.48 -15.93
CA GLN A 49 10.63 13.76 -14.90
C GLN A 49 9.82 13.58 -13.59
N GLY A 50 8.49 13.48 -13.72
CA GLY A 50 7.57 13.31 -12.59
C GLY A 50 7.42 14.55 -11.70
N ARG A 51 7.99 15.70 -12.07
CA ARG A 51 7.91 16.92 -11.26
C ARG A 51 6.45 17.38 -11.12
N ALA A 52 5.98 17.44 -9.88
CA ALA A 52 4.61 17.81 -9.54
C ALA A 52 4.56 18.72 -8.29
N PRO A 53 3.54 19.60 -8.17
CA PRO A 53 3.31 20.42 -6.98
C PRO A 53 2.80 19.61 -5.78
N ARG A 54 2.38 18.36 -5.98
CA ARG A 54 1.98 17.43 -4.91
C ARG A 54 2.61 16.06 -5.13
N ILE A 55 2.99 15.40 -4.03
CA ILE A 55 3.51 14.05 -3.99
C ILE A 55 2.66 13.22 -3.02
N ALA A 56 2.17 12.08 -3.46
CA ALA A 56 1.48 11.08 -2.65
C ALA A 56 2.37 9.84 -2.51
N VAL A 57 2.55 9.35 -1.28
CA VAL A 57 3.41 8.17 -1.03
C VAL A 57 2.71 7.12 -0.17
N ALA A 58 2.90 5.85 -0.50
CA ALA A 58 2.39 4.75 0.30
C ALA A 58 3.00 4.76 1.71
N LEU A 59 2.15 4.68 2.74
CA LEU A 59 2.56 4.62 4.15
C LEU A 59 2.62 3.20 4.71
N GLY A 60 2.18 2.21 3.94
CA GLY A 60 2.14 0.81 4.36
C GLY A 60 0.77 0.37 4.85
N PRO A 61 0.70 -0.84 5.41
CA PRO A 61 1.81 -1.74 5.77
C PRO A 61 2.52 -2.37 4.57
N GLY A 62 3.68 -2.95 4.84
CA GLY A 62 4.53 -3.57 3.83
C GLY A 62 5.99 -3.76 4.28
N SER A 63 6.88 -3.96 3.31
CA SER A 63 8.32 -4.09 3.48
C SER A 63 8.90 -2.86 4.17
N PHE A 64 9.57 -3.08 5.30
CA PHE A 64 10.24 -2.04 6.07
C PHE A 64 11.24 -1.23 5.23
N THR A 65 12.03 -1.92 4.40
CA THR A 65 13.01 -1.28 3.50
C THR A 65 12.29 -0.53 2.38
N GLY A 66 11.28 -1.14 1.76
CA GLY A 66 10.54 -0.55 0.65
C GLY A 66 9.85 0.76 1.04
N LEU A 67 9.10 0.75 2.14
CA LEU A 67 8.43 1.94 2.67
C LEU A 67 9.39 3.11 2.92
N ARG A 68 10.59 2.83 3.45
CA ARG A 68 11.61 3.85 3.71
C ARG A 68 12.24 4.39 2.45
N VAL A 69 12.47 3.55 1.44
CA VAL A 69 12.94 3.97 0.11
C VAL A 69 11.94 4.94 -0.52
N GLY A 70 10.66 4.57 -0.56
CA GLY A 70 9.59 5.41 -1.10
C GLY A 70 9.47 6.73 -0.37
N LEU A 71 9.37 6.71 0.96
CA LEU A 71 9.22 7.92 1.77
C LEU A 71 10.45 8.83 1.72
N ALA A 72 11.67 8.28 1.70
CA ALA A 72 12.89 9.06 1.58
C ALA A 72 12.95 9.78 0.23
N ALA A 73 12.64 9.08 -0.88
CA ALA A 73 12.56 9.70 -2.19
C ALA A 73 11.48 10.80 -2.23
N ALA A 74 10.28 10.51 -1.72
CA ALA A 74 9.17 11.46 -1.69
C ALA A 74 9.53 12.73 -0.89
N ARG A 75 10.16 12.59 0.28
CA ARG A 75 10.62 13.74 1.09
C ARG A 75 11.69 14.57 0.39
N ALA A 76 12.67 13.92 -0.24
CA ALA A 76 13.73 14.62 -0.97
C ALA A 76 13.17 15.42 -2.16
N LEU A 77 12.27 14.80 -2.93
CA LEU A 77 11.61 15.45 -4.05
C LEU A 77 10.67 16.57 -3.58
N ALA A 78 9.89 16.36 -2.52
CA ALA A 78 9.02 17.39 -1.96
C ALA A 78 9.80 18.63 -1.52
N LEU A 79 10.95 18.43 -0.86
CA LEU A 79 11.84 19.51 -0.48
C LEU A 79 12.40 20.24 -1.71
N ALA A 80 12.92 19.51 -2.69
CA ALA A 80 13.54 20.08 -3.89
C ALA A 80 12.54 20.83 -4.78
N TRP A 81 11.32 20.31 -4.89
CA TRP A 81 10.27 20.87 -5.76
C TRP A 81 9.35 21.86 -5.05
N ARG A 82 9.50 22.01 -3.72
CA ARG A 82 8.56 22.74 -2.85
C ARG A 82 7.13 22.21 -3.02
N ALA A 83 7.00 20.89 -3.10
CA ALA A 83 5.72 20.22 -3.31
C ALA A 83 5.05 19.89 -1.97
N GLU A 84 3.72 19.85 -1.97
CA GLU A 84 2.94 19.26 -0.89
C GLU A 84 3.23 17.75 -0.83
N LEU A 85 3.48 17.22 0.37
CA LEU A 85 3.67 15.78 0.58
C LEU A 85 2.52 15.23 1.41
N VAL A 86 1.87 14.19 0.89
CA VAL A 86 0.83 13.43 1.59
C VAL A 86 1.12 11.93 1.52
N GLY A 87 0.59 11.19 2.49
CA GLY A 87 0.65 9.74 2.52
C GLY A 87 -0.72 9.10 2.35
N TYR A 88 -0.75 7.86 1.86
CA TYR A 88 -1.97 7.05 1.75
C TYR A 88 -1.75 5.60 2.26
N PRO A 89 -2.80 4.94 2.78
CA PRO A 89 -2.68 3.57 3.29
C PRO A 89 -2.70 2.53 2.17
N THR A 90 -1.74 1.61 2.21
CA THR A 90 -1.54 0.59 1.16
C THR A 90 -2.69 -0.41 1.08
N LEU A 91 -3.24 -0.87 2.23
CA LEU A 91 -4.35 -1.83 2.20
C LEU A 91 -5.65 -1.20 1.68
N ALA A 92 -5.90 0.08 1.95
CA ALA A 92 -7.06 0.77 1.40
C ALA A 92 -6.97 0.88 -0.12
N LEU A 93 -5.76 1.09 -0.67
CA LEU A 93 -5.56 1.09 -2.13
C LEU A 93 -5.92 -0.28 -2.72
N LEU A 94 -5.45 -1.37 -2.11
CA LEU A 94 -5.79 -2.74 -2.54
C LEU A 94 -7.30 -3.02 -2.46
N ALA A 95 -7.96 -2.59 -1.39
CA ALA A 95 -9.41 -2.72 -1.24
C ALA A 95 -10.15 -1.93 -2.33
N ALA A 96 -9.73 -0.70 -2.61
CA ALA A 96 -10.32 0.15 -3.65
C ALA A 96 -10.14 -0.46 -5.05
N MET A 97 -8.95 -1.00 -5.35
CA MET A 97 -8.67 -1.74 -6.59
C MET A 97 -9.56 -2.97 -6.74
N ALA A 98 -9.70 -3.77 -5.68
CA ALA A 98 -10.56 -4.95 -5.68
C ALA A 98 -12.03 -4.59 -5.93
N ARG A 99 -12.54 -3.54 -5.28
CA ARG A 99 -13.92 -3.03 -5.49
C ARG A 99 -14.11 -2.49 -6.90
N ALA A 100 -13.12 -1.80 -7.47
CA ALA A 100 -13.19 -1.34 -8.86
C ALA A 100 -13.27 -2.51 -9.86
N GLU A 101 -12.61 -3.64 -9.57
CA GLU A 101 -12.63 -4.82 -10.44
C GLU A 101 -13.86 -5.72 -10.24
N ARG A 102 -14.34 -5.86 -8.99
CA ARG A 102 -15.36 -6.85 -8.60
C ARG A 102 -16.69 -6.23 -8.13
N GLY A 103 -16.82 -4.91 -8.16
CA GLY A 103 -17.99 -4.17 -7.69
C GLY A 103 -17.92 -3.77 -6.22
N ASP A 104 -18.85 -2.90 -5.82
CA ASP A 104 -18.95 -2.33 -4.46
C ASP A 104 -19.46 -3.37 -3.46
N GLN A 105 -18.56 -4.22 -2.98
CA GLN A 105 -18.82 -5.25 -1.96
C GLN A 105 -17.72 -5.22 -0.88
N PRO A 106 -17.97 -5.79 0.32
CA PRO A 106 -16.95 -5.88 1.35
C PRO A 106 -15.73 -6.68 0.86
N VAL A 107 -14.53 -6.29 1.32
CA VAL A 107 -13.26 -6.91 0.94
C VAL A 107 -12.41 -7.17 2.18
N THR A 108 -11.92 -8.39 2.34
CA THR A 108 -10.80 -8.68 3.25
C THR A 108 -9.50 -8.51 2.48
N VAL A 109 -8.65 -7.58 2.87
CA VAL A 109 -7.31 -7.47 2.29
C VAL A 109 -6.33 -8.29 3.11
N ALA A 110 -5.56 -9.16 2.46
CA ALA A 110 -4.50 -9.96 3.05
C ALA A 110 -3.22 -9.86 2.21
N THR A 111 -2.15 -9.35 2.83
CA THR A 111 -0.83 -9.22 2.19
C THR A 111 0.26 -9.85 3.03
N THR A 112 1.40 -10.11 2.39
CA THR A 112 2.59 -10.64 3.05
C THR A 112 3.06 -9.67 4.13
N GLY A 113 3.12 -10.15 5.36
CA GLY A 113 3.72 -9.43 6.49
C GLY A 113 5.19 -9.81 6.70
N GLY A 114 5.67 -9.64 7.93
CA GLY A 114 6.99 -10.10 8.36
C GLY A 114 6.89 -11.38 9.19
N HIS A 115 8.00 -12.13 9.29
CA HIS A 115 8.13 -13.27 10.21
C HIS A 115 7.06 -14.37 10.07
N GLY A 116 6.57 -14.60 8.84
CA GLY A 116 5.55 -15.61 8.57
C GLY A 116 4.12 -15.18 8.90
N GLU A 117 3.90 -13.92 9.26
CA GLU A 117 2.56 -13.35 9.44
C GLU A 117 2.04 -12.65 8.18
N TRP A 118 0.74 -12.41 8.16
CA TRP A 118 0.03 -11.65 7.14
C TRP A 118 -0.53 -10.37 7.75
N PHE A 119 -0.46 -9.29 6.98
CA PHE A 119 -1.21 -8.07 7.27
C PHE A 119 -2.64 -8.24 6.75
N VAL A 120 -3.62 -8.15 7.65
CA VAL A 120 -5.03 -8.37 7.35
C VAL A 120 -5.86 -7.18 7.83
N GLN A 121 -6.76 -6.70 6.99
CA GLN A 121 -7.73 -5.66 7.33
C GLN A 121 -9.00 -5.83 6.49
N ASP A 122 -10.15 -5.54 7.09
CA ASP A 122 -11.46 -5.66 6.46
C ASP A 122 -12.00 -4.29 6.06
N PHE A 123 -12.60 -4.22 4.86
CA PHE A 123 -13.15 -3.01 4.26
C PHE A 123 -14.61 -3.21 3.85
N GLY A 124 -15.42 -2.17 4.04
CA GLY A 124 -16.84 -2.16 3.69
C GLY A 124 -17.09 -2.06 2.20
N ALA A 125 -18.34 -2.27 1.81
CA ALA A 125 -18.79 -2.10 0.42
C ALA A 125 -18.64 -0.66 -0.08
N ASP A 126 -18.54 0.31 0.83
CA ASP A 126 -18.27 1.73 0.59
C ASP A 126 -16.77 2.09 0.65
N GLY A 127 -15.90 1.11 0.95
CA GLY A 127 -14.47 1.30 1.12
C GLY A 127 -14.05 1.77 2.52
N ALA A 128 -14.98 1.87 3.48
CA ALA A 128 -14.63 2.24 4.86
C ALA A 128 -13.83 1.12 5.56
N GLU A 129 -12.85 1.50 6.37
CA GLU A 129 -12.12 0.57 7.24
C GLU A 129 -13.08 0.02 8.32
N LEU A 130 -13.30 -1.31 8.35
CA LEU A 130 -14.22 -1.95 9.30
C LEU A 130 -13.56 -2.38 10.61
N GLY A 131 -12.25 -2.23 10.70
CA GLY A 131 -11.45 -2.58 11.86
C GLY A 131 -10.00 -2.20 11.69
N PRO A 132 -9.19 -2.31 12.76
CA PRO A 132 -7.78 -2.00 12.68
C PRO A 132 -7.03 -3.01 11.81
N LEU A 133 -5.93 -2.58 11.22
CA LEU A 133 -4.92 -3.45 10.66
C LEU A 133 -4.39 -4.44 11.70
N GLN A 134 -4.24 -5.71 11.32
CA GLN A 134 -3.68 -6.76 12.19
C GLN A 134 -2.56 -7.52 11.49
N SER A 135 -1.51 -7.86 12.25
CA SER A 135 -0.45 -8.81 11.84
C SER A 135 -0.76 -10.15 12.50
N LEU A 136 -1.00 -11.18 11.69
CA LEU A 136 -1.50 -12.47 12.19
C LEU A 136 -0.81 -13.65 11.49
N PRO A 137 -0.56 -14.76 12.20
CA PRO A 137 -0.15 -15.99 11.54
C PRO A 137 -1.29 -16.52 10.64
N PRO A 138 -0.98 -17.26 9.55
CA PRO A 138 -1.96 -17.73 8.57
C PRO A 138 -3.19 -18.43 9.17
N ALA A 139 -2.97 -19.30 10.16
CA ALA A 139 -4.06 -20.01 10.84
C ALA A 139 -5.02 -19.06 11.58
N ALA A 140 -4.49 -18.03 12.25
CA ALA A 140 -5.32 -17.03 12.93
C ALA A 140 -6.02 -16.10 11.93
N ALA A 141 -5.36 -15.75 10.83
CA ALA A 141 -5.98 -15.00 9.74
C ALA A 141 -7.17 -15.75 9.13
N ALA A 142 -7.01 -17.06 8.91
CA ALA A 142 -8.05 -17.93 8.37
C ALA A 142 -9.23 -18.13 9.34
N ALA A 143 -8.98 -18.23 10.65
CA ALA A 143 -10.03 -18.41 11.65
C ALA A 143 -10.93 -17.17 11.88
N ARG A 144 -10.54 -16.00 11.33
CA ARG A 144 -11.32 -14.76 11.49
C ARG A 144 -12.53 -14.71 10.58
N PRO A 145 -13.62 -14.07 11.02
CA PRO A 145 -14.63 -13.60 10.08
C PRO A 145 -13.99 -12.60 9.10
N GLY A 146 -14.51 -12.55 7.89
CA GLY A 146 -14.08 -11.62 6.85
C GLY A 146 -15.06 -11.65 5.69
N ALA A 147 -14.81 -10.84 4.67
CA ALA A 147 -15.60 -10.84 3.45
C ALA A 147 -15.34 -12.12 2.62
N ASP A 148 -16.28 -12.42 1.71
CA ASP A 148 -16.09 -13.49 0.71
C ASP A 148 -14.96 -13.15 -0.25
N LEU A 149 -14.91 -11.91 -0.74
CA LEU A 149 -13.84 -11.41 -1.59
C LEU A 149 -12.59 -11.11 -0.74
N VAL A 150 -11.50 -11.82 -1.05
CA VAL A 150 -10.19 -11.60 -0.45
C VAL A 150 -9.23 -11.04 -1.49
N ALA A 151 -8.59 -9.92 -1.19
CA ALA A 151 -7.66 -9.25 -2.09
C ALA A 151 -6.25 -9.15 -1.51
N GLY A 152 -5.24 -9.10 -2.38
CA GLY A 152 -3.84 -8.90 -1.98
C GLY A 152 -2.93 -10.10 -2.25
N SER A 153 -1.64 -9.97 -1.92
CA SER A 153 -0.63 -10.98 -2.25
C SER A 153 -0.83 -12.32 -1.53
N GLN A 154 -1.65 -12.37 -0.47
CA GLN A 154 -1.97 -13.58 0.29
C GLN A 154 -3.44 -14.01 0.12
N ALA A 155 -4.15 -13.46 -0.87
CA ALA A 155 -5.56 -13.77 -1.09
C ALA A 155 -5.83 -15.26 -1.30
N GLU A 156 -5.08 -15.89 -2.21
CA GLU A 156 -5.21 -17.32 -2.50
C GLU A 156 -4.89 -18.19 -1.29
N ALA A 157 -3.80 -17.87 -0.58
CA ALA A 157 -3.38 -18.61 0.60
C ALA A 157 -4.42 -18.50 1.73
N LEU A 158 -5.00 -17.31 1.93
CA LEU A 158 -6.04 -17.11 2.93
C LEU A 158 -7.34 -17.83 2.58
N VAL A 159 -7.79 -17.75 1.33
CA VAL A 159 -9.00 -18.47 0.87
C VAL A 159 -8.80 -19.99 0.97
N ALA A 160 -7.62 -20.50 0.58
CA ALA A 160 -7.30 -21.91 0.72
C ALA A 160 -7.29 -22.37 2.19
N ALA A 161 -6.72 -21.57 3.09
CA ALA A 161 -6.71 -21.86 4.52
C ALA A 161 -8.10 -21.76 5.18
N ARG A 162 -8.97 -20.87 4.68
CA ARG A 162 -10.38 -20.75 5.10
C ARG A 162 -11.26 -21.87 4.55
N GLY A 163 -10.93 -22.41 3.38
CA GLY A 163 -11.72 -23.39 2.64
C GLY A 163 -12.90 -22.78 1.86
N THR A 164 -13.04 -21.46 1.84
CA THR A 164 -14.17 -20.72 1.24
C THR A 164 -13.74 -19.29 0.92
N GLY A 165 -14.42 -18.66 -0.04
CA GLY A 165 -14.18 -17.29 -0.49
C GLY A 165 -13.71 -17.21 -1.94
N THR A 166 -13.64 -15.98 -2.44
CA THR A 166 -13.14 -15.64 -3.77
C THR A 166 -11.80 -14.91 -3.64
N ALA A 167 -10.72 -15.52 -4.13
CA ALA A 167 -9.39 -14.89 -4.09
C ALA A 167 -9.19 -13.96 -5.29
N LEU A 168 -8.58 -12.80 -5.02
CA LEU A 168 -8.14 -11.83 -6.02
C LEU A 168 -6.68 -11.40 -5.70
N PRO A 169 -5.69 -12.09 -6.29
CA PRO A 169 -4.29 -11.72 -6.15
C PRO A 169 -4.04 -10.30 -6.66
N LEU A 170 -3.63 -9.40 -5.78
CA LEU A 170 -3.35 -7.99 -6.11
C LEU A 170 -2.11 -7.49 -5.39
N TRP A 171 -1.45 -6.54 -6.04
CA TRP A 171 -0.35 -5.78 -5.48
C TRP A 171 -0.62 -4.29 -5.66
N PRO A 172 -0.12 -3.43 -4.77
CA PRO A 172 -0.36 -1.99 -4.86
C PRO A 172 0.11 -1.43 -6.19
N ASP A 173 -0.73 -0.56 -6.77
CA ASP A 173 -0.44 0.09 -8.04
C ASP A 173 -0.75 1.59 -7.95
N ALA A 174 0.31 2.39 -7.91
CA ALA A 174 0.25 3.85 -7.83
C ALA A 174 -0.62 4.45 -8.95
N ARG A 175 -0.74 3.79 -10.11
CA ARG A 175 -1.58 4.24 -11.23
C ARG A 175 -3.07 4.32 -10.84
N GLN A 176 -3.48 3.51 -9.87
CA GLN A 176 -4.87 3.39 -9.41
C GLN A 176 -5.17 4.21 -8.15
N VAL A 177 -4.25 5.05 -7.67
CA VAL A 177 -4.46 5.82 -6.43
C VAL A 177 -5.66 6.76 -6.47
N ALA A 178 -6.12 7.15 -7.67
CA ALA A 178 -7.31 7.97 -7.86
C ALA A 178 -8.61 7.27 -7.42
N LEU A 179 -8.59 5.96 -7.18
CA LEU A 179 -9.70 5.21 -6.59
C LEU A 179 -9.88 5.52 -5.09
N LEU A 180 -8.86 6.05 -4.41
CA LEU A 180 -8.96 6.41 -3.01
C LEU A 180 -9.78 7.70 -2.83
N PRO A 181 -10.63 7.76 -1.78
CA PRO A 181 -11.30 9.01 -1.43
C PRO A 181 -10.27 10.05 -0.94
N ALA A 182 -10.58 11.33 -1.10
CA ALA A 182 -9.71 12.41 -0.66
C ALA A 182 -9.31 12.32 0.83
N ALA A 183 -10.21 11.79 1.67
CA ALA A 183 -10.00 11.59 3.11
C ALA A 183 -8.93 10.52 3.44
N ALA A 184 -8.55 9.66 2.48
CA ALA A 184 -7.50 8.68 2.68
C ALA A 184 -6.08 9.29 2.66
N PHE A 185 -5.93 10.52 2.16
CA PHE A 185 -4.65 11.20 2.06
C PHE A 185 -4.40 12.05 3.31
N SER A 186 -3.22 11.88 3.93
CA SER A 186 -2.85 12.56 5.18
C SER A 186 -1.55 13.35 5.02
N PRO A 187 -1.43 14.56 5.59
CA PRO A 187 -0.15 15.26 5.70
C PRO A 187 0.79 14.61 6.73
N ASP A 188 0.26 13.80 7.66
CA ASP A 188 1.08 12.96 8.52
C ASP A 188 1.56 11.74 7.72
N VAL A 189 2.85 11.77 7.39
CA VAL A 189 3.54 10.72 6.63
C VAL A 189 4.31 9.74 7.52
N THR A 190 3.81 9.50 8.73
CA THR A 190 4.33 8.44 9.60
C THR A 190 4.03 7.07 9.00
N LEU A 191 5.07 6.25 8.83
CA LEU A 191 4.95 4.91 8.27
C LEU A 191 4.17 3.98 9.20
N ARG A 192 3.25 3.21 8.62
CA ARG A 192 2.43 2.20 9.28
C ARG A 192 3.04 0.83 9.03
N TYR A 193 3.92 0.35 9.91
CA TYR A 193 4.60 -0.93 9.71
C TYR A 193 3.72 -2.16 10.00
N GLY A 194 2.54 -1.98 10.59
CA GLY A 194 1.60 -3.07 10.91
C GLY A 194 2.00 -3.96 12.09
N ARG A 195 3.21 -3.79 12.63
CA ARG A 195 3.71 -4.48 13.83
C ARG A 195 4.56 -3.53 14.67
N ALA A 196 4.53 -3.72 15.99
CA ALA A 196 5.43 -3.03 16.90
C ALA A 196 6.91 -3.41 16.60
N PRO A 197 7.88 -2.53 16.83
CA PRO A 197 9.29 -2.85 16.67
C PRO A 197 9.68 -4.05 17.55
N ASP A 198 10.42 -5.00 16.98
CA ASP A 198 10.96 -6.16 17.70
C ASP A 198 12.04 -5.79 18.74
N ALA A 199 12.54 -4.54 18.69
CA ALA A 199 13.54 -4.05 19.60
C ALA A 199 12.98 -3.92 21.02
N ARG A 200 13.51 -4.74 21.93
CA ARG A 200 13.30 -4.59 23.37
C ARG A 200 14.36 -3.64 23.92
N LEU A 201 13.98 -2.80 24.88
CA LEU A 201 14.97 -2.03 25.65
C LEU A 201 15.90 -2.98 26.41
N PRO A 202 17.15 -2.57 26.75
CA PRO A 202 18.00 -3.35 27.63
C PRO A 202 17.24 -3.73 28.90
N GLY A 203 17.19 -5.03 29.22
CA GLY A 203 16.40 -5.56 30.33
C GLY A 203 15.05 -6.19 29.95
N GLY A 204 14.71 -6.28 28.65
CA GLY A 204 13.52 -7.02 28.17
C GLY A 204 12.20 -6.27 28.32
N ILE A 205 12.26 -4.97 28.64
CA ILE A 205 11.10 -4.09 28.76
C ILE A 205 10.60 -3.74 27.35
N ALA A 206 9.29 -3.92 27.13
CA ALA A 206 8.63 -3.46 25.91
C ALA A 206 8.51 -1.92 25.93
N PRO A 207 8.73 -1.24 24.79
CA PRO A 207 8.62 0.21 24.69
C PRO A 207 7.20 0.73 24.92
#